data_AF-A0A1V5M8Z2-F1
#
_entry.id   AF-A0A1V5M8Z2-F1
#
_cell.length_a   1.000
_cell.length_b   1.000
_cell.length_c   1.000
_cell.angle_alpha   90.00
_cell.angle_beta   90.00
_cell.angle_gamma   90.00
#
_symmetry.space_group_name_H-M   'P 1'
#
loop_
_entity.id
_entity.type
_entity.pdbx_description
1 polymer ?
#
loop_
_entity_poly.entity_id
_entity_poly.type
_entity_poly.pdbx_seq_one_letter_code
_entity_poly.pdbx_strand_id
1 'polypeptide(L)'
;MTSIQIRELLRGMTLVFLSLLLVTCLSAKAADSPETNAQASPEALPPEEDQPKAKAKVKVKVIVPQMKEPRTRFTIFPYMVKPPKLITQIEPLPEKDVVIKSMLLGTGYSNRVSLEKPYPPGGWRWQYAYRNALKRSGLSTPKLMMGAYSFSKDMVKYIKPEILRLNEIEAKRKLKYMKAVQDYEDNHKDEEMEALKHGLEPVPLKLRALTKDNKIFAFESQCELGEGEWWVTGEHKVAGLIYYWQEPVKVKAGEVLQLTMDDSNAILIQGGW
;
A
#
# COMPACT_ATOMS: atom_id res chain seq x y z
N MET A 1 8.12 -48.20 31.12
CA MET A 1 6.71 -48.34 31.55
C MET A 1 6.23 -46.95 31.89
N THR A 2 5.28 -46.28 31.24
CA THR A 2 4.18 -46.60 30.32
C THR A 2 3.74 -45.26 29.71
N SER A 3 3.40 -45.19 28.42
CA SER A 3 2.39 -44.28 27.84
C SER A 3 2.40 -44.39 26.30
N ILE A 4 2.44 -45.65 25.85
CA ILE A 4 2.00 -46.08 24.51
C ILE A 4 0.46 -45.95 24.40
N GLN A 5 -0.23 -45.50 25.45
CA GLN A 5 -1.68 -45.46 25.58
C GLN A 5 -2.40 -44.23 25.00
N ILE A 6 -1.68 -43.21 24.48
CA ILE A 6 -2.37 -42.05 23.87
C ILE A 6 -2.63 -42.28 22.36
N ARG A 7 -1.86 -43.17 21.71
CA ARG A 7 -1.99 -43.44 20.27
C ARG A 7 -3.12 -44.39 19.89
N GLU A 8 -3.71 -45.12 20.84
CA GLU A 8 -4.85 -46.01 20.56
C GLU A 8 -6.22 -45.33 20.72
N LEU A 9 -6.30 -44.20 21.41
CA LEU A 9 -7.57 -43.49 21.63
C LEU A 9 -8.04 -42.69 20.38
N LEU A 10 -7.11 -42.33 19.49
CA LEU A 10 -7.44 -41.58 18.26
C LEU A 10 -7.80 -42.46 17.05
N ARG A 11 -7.63 -43.79 17.14
CA ARG A 11 -8.01 -44.71 16.05
C ARG A 11 -9.44 -45.27 16.19
N GLY A 12 -10.10 -45.04 17.33
CA GLY A 12 -11.47 -45.53 17.60
C GLY A 12 -12.61 -44.58 17.23
N MET A 13 -12.33 -43.30 16.95
CA MET A 13 -13.39 -42.29 16.71
C MET A 13 -13.82 -42.14 15.25
N THR A 14 -13.16 -42.80 14.29
CA THR A 14 -13.46 -42.69 12.86
C THR A 14 -14.41 -43.77 12.33
N LEU A 15 -14.96 -44.64 13.18
CA LEU A 15 -15.78 -45.79 12.74
C LEU A 15 -17.23 -45.81 13.24
N VAL A 16 -17.70 -44.78 13.97
CA VAL A 16 -19.06 -44.79 14.56
C VAL A 16 -20.05 -43.86 13.83
N PHE A 17 -19.61 -42.99 12.92
CA PHE A 17 -20.52 -42.10 12.18
C PHE A 17 -20.99 -42.61 10.81
N LEU A 18 -20.54 -43.81 10.39
CA LEU A 18 -20.90 -44.41 9.11
C LEU A 18 -22.03 -45.47 9.20
N SER A 19 -22.70 -45.60 10.35
CA SER A 19 -23.74 -46.62 10.58
C SER A 19 -25.14 -46.05 10.86
N LEU A 20 -25.40 -44.77 10.59
CA LEU A 20 -26.75 -44.17 10.68
C LEU A 20 -27.43 -44.07 9.30
N LEU A 21 -27.22 -45.11 8.49
CA LEU A 21 -27.85 -45.31 7.19
C LEU A 21 -28.28 -46.78 7.16
N LEU A 22 -29.47 -47.04 7.67
CA LEU A 22 -30.38 -48.14 7.30
C LEU A 22 -31.39 -48.34 8.44
N VAL A 23 -32.63 -48.66 8.05
CA VAL A 23 -33.74 -49.17 8.88
C VAL A 23 -34.63 -48.11 9.53
N THR A 24 -35.62 -47.65 8.77
CA THR A 24 -37.02 -47.83 9.17
C THR A 24 -37.88 -48.19 7.96
N CYS A 25 -38.57 -49.33 8.12
CA CYS A 25 -39.46 -50.04 7.21
C CYS A 25 -40.66 -49.20 6.72
N LEU A 26 -41.05 -49.31 5.46
CA LEU A 26 -42.02 -50.29 4.91
C LEU A 26 -43.43 -50.20 5.53
N SER A 27 -44.35 -49.57 4.80
CA SER A 27 -45.79 -49.92 4.85
C SER A 27 -46.37 -49.80 3.44
N ALA A 28 -46.92 -50.92 2.97
CA ALA A 28 -47.46 -51.10 1.63
C ALA A 28 -48.99 -50.92 1.63
N LYS A 29 -49.55 -50.33 0.57
CA LYS A 29 -50.81 -50.78 -0.02
C LYS A 29 -50.99 -50.30 -1.46
N ALA A 30 -51.68 -51.15 -2.22
CA ALA A 30 -51.64 -51.30 -3.66
C ALA A 30 -52.63 -50.41 -4.43
N ALA A 31 -52.25 -50.16 -5.69
CA ALA A 31 -53.03 -50.07 -6.93
C ALA A 31 -54.46 -49.50 -6.91
N ASP A 32 -54.65 -48.38 -7.61
CA ASP A 32 -55.40 -48.37 -8.86
C ASP A 32 -55.03 -47.11 -9.68
N SER A 33 -54.88 -47.29 -11.00
CA SER A 33 -54.79 -46.22 -12.01
C SER A 33 -56.07 -46.27 -12.86
N PRO A 34 -56.39 -45.30 -13.75
CA PRO A 34 -55.73 -44.02 -14.05
C PRO A 34 -56.72 -42.84 -14.13
N GLU A 35 -56.23 -41.60 -14.03
CA GLU A 35 -56.89 -40.50 -14.75
C GLU A 35 -55.89 -39.40 -15.14
N THR A 36 -55.95 -39.10 -16.42
CA THR A 36 -55.14 -38.20 -17.23
C THR A 36 -55.12 -36.79 -16.66
N ASN A 37 -53.95 -36.22 -16.40
CA ASN A 37 -53.79 -34.77 -16.42
C ASN A 37 -52.40 -34.38 -16.90
N ALA A 38 -52.41 -33.57 -17.96
CA ALA A 38 -51.24 -33.03 -18.63
C ALA A 38 -50.38 -32.22 -17.65
N GLN A 39 -49.18 -32.72 -17.35
CA GLN A 39 -48.13 -31.94 -16.71
C GLN A 39 -47.19 -31.41 -17.78
N ALA A 40 -47.27 -30.10 -17.97
CA ALA A 40 -46.35 -29.30 -18.74
C ALA A 40 -44.90 -29.61 -18.32
N SER A 41 -44.07 -29.93 -19.29
CA SER A 41 -42.61 -29.94 -19.14
C SER A 41 -42.16 -28.61 -18.54
N PRO A 42 -41.31 -28.60 -17.49
CA PRO A 42 -40.67 -27.36 -17.08
C PRO A 42 -39.73 -26.94 -18.22
N GLU A 43 -40.07 -25.82 -18.84
CA GLU A 43 -39.25 -25.14 -19.82
C GLU A 43 -37.88 -24.85 -19.17
N ALA A 44 -36.84 -25.48 -19.71
CA ALA A 44 -35.48 -25.24 -19.27
C ALA A 44 -35.17 -23.76 -19.55
N LEU A 45 -35.00 -22.99 -18.47
CA LEU A 45 -34.49 -21.62 -18.57
C LEU A 45 -33.21 -21.65 -19.42
N PRO A 46 -33.09 -20.80 -20.46
CA PRO A 46 -31.83 -20.69 -21.18
C PRO A 46 -30.72 -20.32 -20.18
N PRO A 47 -29.48 -20.81 -20.37
CA PRO A 47 -28.36 -20.44 -19.50
C PRO A 47 -28.32 -18.91 -19.44
N GLU A 48 -28.31 -18.35 -18.23
CA GLU A 48 -28.12 -16.91 -18.03
C GLU A 48 -26.92 -16.50 -18.86
N GLU A 49 -27.18 -15.75 -19.93
CA GLU A 49 -26.12 -15.06 -20.66
C GLU A 49 -25.38 -14.24 -19.61
N ASP A 50 -24.09 -14.54 -19.42
CA ASP A 50 -23.17 -13.82 -18.56
C ASP A 50 -23.25 -12.32 -18.89
N GLN A 51 -24.16 -11.60 -18.23
CA GLN A 51 -24.19 -10.15 -18.32
C GLN A 51 -22.80 -9.68 -17.91
N PRO A 52 -22.13 -8.83 -18.72
CA PRO A 52 -20.78 -8.39 -18.40
C PRO A 52 -20.82 -7.71 -17.03
N LYS A 53 -20.31 -8.40 -16.00
CA LYS A 53 -20.27 -7.89 -14.62
C LYS A 53 -19.71 -6.48 -14.66
N ALA A 54 -20.47 -5.51 -14.13
CA ALA A 54 -20.14 -4.10 -14.27
C ALA A 54 -18.75 -3.83 -13.67
N LYS A 55 -17.78 -3.50 -14.53
CA LYS A 55 -16.41 -3.19 -14.10
C LYS A 55 -16.38 -1.87 -13.34
N ALA A 56 -15.60 -1.83 -12.27
CA ALA A 56 -15.36 -0.61 -11.52
C ALA A 56 -14.23 0.20 -12.17
N LYS A 57 -14.25 1.53 -12.00
CA LYS A 57 -13.20 2.42 -12.52
C LYS A 57 -12.30 2.88 -11.38
N VAL A 58 -11.04 2.48 -11.40
CA VAL A 58 -10.04 2.92 -10.42
C VAL A 58 -9.16 3.98 -11.05
N LYS A 59 -9.17 5.18 -10.45
CA LYS A 59 -8.30 6.31 -10.80
C LYS A 59 -7.18 6.43 -9.77
N VAL A 60 -5.94 6.38 -10.24
CA VAL A 60 -4.74 6.52 -9.41
C VAL A 60 -4.07 7.85 -9.76
N LYS A 61 -3.86 8.71 -8.77
CA LYS A 61 -3.18 9.99 -8.90
C LYS A 61 -1.94 10.03 -8.01
N VAL A 62 -0.77 10.30 -8.57
CA VAL A 62 0.49 10.39 -7.84
C VAL A 62 0.89 11.86 -7.66
N ILE A 63 1.05 12.28 -6.41
CA ILE A 63 1.38 13.66 -5.98
C ILE A 63 2.62 13.62 -5.10
N VAL A 64 3.79 13.49 -5.74
CA VAL A 64 5.11 13.61 -5.09
C VAL A 64 5.99 14.55 -5.91
N PRO A 65 7.12 15.06 -5.36
CA PRO A 65 7.99 15.98 -6.08
C PRO A 65 8.43 15.44 -7.44
N GLN A 66 8.14 16.19 -8.50
CA GLN A 66 8.47 15.80 -9.88
C GLN A 66 9.78 16.47 -10.31
N MET A 67 10.81 15.65 -10.52
CA MET A 67 12.13 16.09 -10.97
C MET A 67 12.31 15.83 -12.48
N LYS A 68 13.42 16.30 -13.05
CA LYS A 68 13.79 15.98 -14.44
C LYS A 68 14.00 14.46 -14.56
N GLU A 69 13.26 13.79 -15.44
CA GLU A 69 13.29 12.34 -15.70
C GLU A 69 12.79 11.43 -14.55
N PRO A 70 11.51 11.54 -14.14
CA PRO A 70 10.95 10.59 -13.21
C PRO A 70 10.78 9.23 -13.89
N ARG A 71 11.11 8.14 -13.18
CA ARG A 71 10.77 6.78 -13.61
C ARG A 71 9.66 6.26 -12.74
N THR A 72 8.53 5.92 -13.36
CA THR A 72 7.33 5.51 -12.62
C THR A 72 6.85 4.16 -13.13
N ARG A 73 6.56 3.23 -12.22
CA ARG A 73 6.07 1.88 -12.52
C ARG A 73 4.92 1.58 -11.59
N PHE A 74 3.73 1.36 -12.14
CA PHE A 74 2.54 1.03 -11.35
C PHE A 74 1.89 -0.22 -11.90
N THR A 75 1.44 -1.09 -11.02
CA THR A 75 0.77 -2.34 -11.37
C THR A 75 -0.21 -2.68 -10.27
N ILE A 76 -1.41 -3.08 -10.67
CA ILE A 76 -2.43 -3.56 -9.76
C ILE A 76 -2.36 -5.07 -9.75
N PHE A 77 -2.18 -5.66 -8.58
CA PHE A 77 -2.13 -7.10 -8.38
C PHE A 77 -3.40 -7.57 -7.69
N PRO A 78 -3.90 -8.78 -8.00
CA PRO A 78 -5.03 -9.37 -7.26
C PRO A 78 -4.62 -9.93 -5.89
N TYR A 79 -3.32 -9.97 -5.59
CA TYR A 79 -2.75 -10.45 -4.33
C TYR A 79 -1.67 -9.48 -3.83
N MET A 80 -1.29 -9.63 -2.58
CA MET A 80 -0.24 -8.83 -1.98
C MET A 80 1.15 -9.20 -2.52
N VAL A 81 1.94 -8.20 -2.89
CA VAL A 81 3.30 -8.38 -3.40
C VAL A 81 4.32 -8.11 -2.31
N LYS A 82 5.48 -8.77 -2.39
CA LYS A 82 6.57 -8.54 -1.46
C LYS A 82 7.02 -7.06 -1.46
N PRO A 83 7.00 -6.37 -0.30
CA PRO A 83 7.57 -5.03 -0.21
C PRO A 83 9.08 -5.04 -0.54
N PRO A 84 9.62 -3.99 -1.18
CA PRO A 84 11.05 -3.86 -1.42
C PRO A 84 11.87 -3.94 -0.13
N LYS A 85 13.07 -4.53 -0.21
CA LYS A 85 13.99 -4.60 0.94
C LYS A 85 14.49 -3.20 1.28
N LEU A 86 14.47 -2.88 2.58
CA LEU A 86 15.01 -1.64 3.11
C LEU A 86 16.56 -1.65 3.04
N ILE A 87 17.14 -0.84 2.14
CA ILE A 87 18.60 -0.81 1.89
C ILE A 87 19.36 -0.13 3.04
N THR A 88 18.84 0.99 3.53
CA THR A 88 19.47 1.80 4.58
C THR A 88 18.45 2.05 5.69
N GLN A 89 18.84 1.78 6.93
CA GLN A 89 18.02 2.10 8.10
C GLN A 89 17.83 3.60 8.21
N ILE A 90 16.57 4.03 8.21
CA ILE A 90 16.19 5.43 8.28
C ILE A 90 16.20 5.84 9.76
N GLU A 91 17.25 6.54 10.18
CA GLU A 91 17.38 7.02 11.57
C GLU A 91 16.44 8.21 11.83
N PRO A 92 15.90 8.39 13.05
CA PRO A 92 15.12 9.58 13.37
C PRO A 92 15.98 10.85 13.27
N LEU A 93 15.36 11.95 12.88
CA LEU A 93 16.02 13.25 12.93
C LEU A 93 16.29 13.65 14.39
N PRO A 94 17.42 14.34 14.68
CA PRO A 94 17.80 14.66 16.05
C PRO A 94 16.88 15.70 16.68
N GLU A 95 16.48 15.45 17.92
CA GLU A 95 15.53 16.29 18.67
C GLU A 95 16.21 17.28 19.62
N LYS A 96 17.52 17.10 19.86
CA LYS A 96 18.32 17.94 20.75
C LYS A 96 18.62 19.29 20.09
N ASP A 97 18.26 20.38 20.75
CA ASP A 97 18.45 21.75 20.27
C ASP A 97 19.90 22.05 19.85
N VAL A 98 20.89 21.53 20.58
CA VAL A 98 22.32 21.71 20.26
C VAL A 98 22.67 21.10 18.90
N VAL A 99 22.16 19.89 18.63
CA VAL A 99 22.40 19.19 17.36
C VAL A 99 21.63 19.88 16.23
N ILE A 100 20.39 20.29 16.48
CA ILE A 100 19.57 21.05 15.51
C ILE A 100 20.29 22.34 15.09
N LYS A 101 20.86 23.09 16.04
CA LYS A 101 21.66 24.30 15.74
C LYS A 101 22.86 23.98 14.87
N SER A 102 23.59 22.91 15.19
CA SER A 102 24.72 22.46 14.37
C SER A 102 24.29 22.09 12.95
N MET A 103 23.17 21.37 12.78
CA MET A 103 22.62 21.03 11.47
C MET A 103 22.15 22.28 10.69
N LEU A 104 21.55 23.26 11.35
CA LEU A 104 21.15 24.54 10.73
C LEU A 104 22.37 25.30 10.20
N LEU A 105 23.43 25.39 11.00
CA LEU A 105 24.70 25.99 10.56
C LEU A 105 25.28 25.22 9.37
N GLY A 106 25.39 23.89 9.46
CA GLY A 106 25.89 23.02 8.39
C GLY A 106 25.10 23.12 7.08
N THR A 107 23.78 23.30 7.18
CA THR A 107 22.91 23.54 6.01
C THR A 107 23.17 24.91 5.38
N GLY A 108 23.36 25.94 6.21
CA GLY A 108 23.75 27.29 5.77
C GLY A 108 25.08 27.31 5.02
N TYR A 109 26.04 26.49 5.43
CA TYR A 109 27.31 26.29 4.71
C TYR A 109 27.12 25.47 3.43
N SER A 110 26.45 24.32 3.51
CA SER A 110 26.33 23.37 2.38
C SER A 110 25.59 23.98 1.19
N ASN A 111 24.54 24.76 1.44
CA ASN A 111 23.77 25.44 0.39
C ASN A 111 24.59 26.50 -0.37
N ARG A 112 25.71 26.99 0.18
CA ARG A 112 26.60 27.94 -0.51
C ARG A 112 27.62 27.24 -1.40
N VAL A 113 27.97 25.99 -1.09
CA VAL A 113 29.14 25.30 -1.67
C VAL A 113 28.74 24.24 -2.69
N SER A 114 27.56 23.62 -2.56
CA SER A 114 27.16 22.47 -3.38
C SER A 114 25.99 22.78 -4.31
N LEU A 115 26.25 22.75 -5.63
CA LEU A 115 25.24 22.62 -6.67
C LEU A 115 24.95 21.15 -7.03
N GLU A 116 25.79 20.20 -6.58
CA GLU A 116 25.79 18.82 -7.07
C GLU A 116 25.00 17.83 -6.21
N LYS A 117 24.91 18.05 -4.88
CA LYS A 117 24.16 17.15 -4.00
C LYS A 117 22.66 17.49 -4.01
N PRO A 118 21.77 16.54 -4.38
CA PRO A 118 20.33 16.80 -4.40
C PRO A 118 19.74 17.04 -3.00
N TYR A 119 20.39 16.50 -1.95
CA TYR A 119 19.93 16.61 -0.57
C TYR A 119 21.04 17.07 0.39
N PRO A 120 20.72 17.89 1.41
CA PRO A 120 21.65 18.32 2.45
C PRO A 120 21.99 17.18 3.43
N PRO A 121 23.02 17.33 4.29
CA PRO A 121 23.26 16.41 5.40
C PRO A 121 22.01 16.31 6.30
N GLY A 122 21.56 15.09 6.59
CA GLY A 122 20.26 14.83 7.24
C GLY A 122 19.11 14.57 6.25
N GLY A 123 19.44 14.57 4.96
CA GLY A 123 18.59 14.08 3.90
C GLY A 123 17.39 14.94 3.54
N TRP A 124 16.48 14.34 2.77
CA TRP A 124 15.27 14.98 2.28
C TRP A 124 14.32 15.41 3.41
N ARG A 125 14.22 14.62 4.49
CA ARG A 125 13.38 14.95 5.67
C ARG A 125 13.86 16.22 6.35
N TRP A 126 15.17 16.37 6.52
CA TRP A 126 15.74 17.61 7.03
C TRP A 126 15.47 18.79 6.11
N GLN A 127 15.66 18.62 4.80
CA GLN A 127 15.37 19.68 3.82
C GLN A 127 13.90 20.12 3.88
N TYR A 128 12.98 19.17 4.02
CA TYR A 128 11.55 19.42 4.15
C TYR A 128 11.23 20.17 5.44
N ALA A 129 11.74 19.71 6.59
CA ALA A 129 11.60 20.39 7.88
C ALA A 129 12.14 21.83 7.81
N TYR A 130 13.34 22.01 7.26
CA TYR A 130 13.97 23.31 7.08
C TYR A 130 13.13 24.26 6.22
N ARG A 131 12.63 23.80 5.06
CA ARG A 131 11.82 24.63 4.17
C ARG A 131 10.49 25.03 4.80
N ASN A 132 9.82 24.13 5.51
CA ASN A 132 8.58 24.44 6.21
C ASN A 132 8.80 25.38 7.39
N ALA A 133 9.87 25.16 8.17
CA ALA A 133 10.25 26.04 9.25
C ALA A 133 10.57 27.45 8.73
N LEU A 134 11.34 27.55 7.63
CA LEU A 134 11.68 28.82 6.99
C LEU A 134 10.41 29.58 6.56
N LYS A 135 9.48 28.91 5.88
CA LYS A 135 8.19 29.49 5.48
C LYS A 135 7.38 30.02 6.67
N ARG A 136 7.32 29.27 7.78
CA ARG A 136 6.59 29.67 8.99
C ARG A 136 7.28 30.79 9.77
N SER A 137 8.62 30.79 9.77
CA SER A 137 9.41 31.77 10.52
C SER A 137 9.36 33.18 9.93
N GLY A 138 9.11 33.31 8.62
CA GLY A 138 9.27 34.57 7.90
C GLY A 138 10.72 35.07 7.81
N LEU A 139 11.68 34.32 8.34
CA LEU A 139 13.10 34.67 8.30
C LEU A 139 13.68 34.40 6.90
N SER A 140 14.71 35.15 6.54
CA SER A 140 15.48 34.89 5.33
C SER A 140 16.74 34.08 5.67
N THR A 141 17.20 33.26 4.72
CA THR A 141 18.44 32.49 4.91
C THR A 141 19.63 33.44 4.96
N PRO A 142 20.48 33.38 6.00
CA PRO A 142 21.55 34.35 6.19
C PRO A 142 22.63 34.24 5.11
N LYS A 143 23.02 35.38 4.52
CA LYS A 143 24.07 35.49 3.50
C LYS A 143 25.49 35.56 4.07
N LEU A 144 25.63 35.99 5.31
CA LEU A 144 26.91 36.10 6.03
C LEU A 144 27.00 35.08 7.16
N MET A 145 28.22 34.70 7.55
CA MET A 145 28.41 33.70 8.60
C MET A 145 28.02 34.19 10.00
N MET A 146 28.30 35.46 10.30
CA MET A 146 27.93 36.06 11.58
C MET A 146 26.41 36.01 11.82
N GLY A 147 25.61 36.22 10.78
CA GLY A 147 24.15 36.12 10.86
C GLY A 147 23.61 34.69 10.94
N ALA A 148 24.45 33.67 10.69
CA ALA A 148 24.02 32.26 10.77
C ALA A 148 23.81 31.80 12.23
N TYR A 149 24.60 32.34 13.17
CA TYR A 149 24.50 31.98 14.59
C TYR A 149 23.18 32.46 15.21
N SER A 150 22.82 33.75 15.03
CA SER A 150 21.54 34.28 15.51
C SER A 150 20.35 33.59 14.83
N PHE A 151 20.42 33.44 13.50
CA PHE A 151 19.41 32.71 12.74
C PHE A 151 19.21 31.28 13.26
N SER A 152 20.29 30.54 13.54
CA SER A 152 20.19 29.17 14.05
C SER A 152 19.47 29.11 15.40
N LYS A 153 19.73 30.09 16.29
CA LYS A 153 19.09 30.18 17.60
C LYS A 153 17.59 30.45 17.47
N ASP A 154 17.20 31.37 16.59
CA ASP A 154 15.81 31.77 16.40
C ASP A 154 15.00 30.73 15.62
N MET A 155 15.64 29.99 14.71
CA MET A 155 14.99 28.99 13.86
C MET A 155 14.65 27.70 14.61
N VAL A 156 15.36 27.37 15.68
CA VAL A 156 15.14 26.13 16.47
C VAL A 156 13.68 25.98 16.90
N LYS A 157 13.02 27.07 17.31
CA LYS A 157 11.62 27.04 17.76
C LYS A 157 10.64 26.64 16.65
N TYR A 158 10.98 26.87 15.39
CA TYR A 158 10.14 26.53 14.24
C TYR A 158 10.46 25.17 13.64
N ILE A 159 11.74 24.77 13.64
CA ILE A 159 12.15 23.51 13.02
C ILE A 159 11.91 22.30 13.92
N LYS A 160 12.07 22.45 15.24
CA LYS A 160 11.86 21.38 16.21
C LYS A 160 10.47 20.72 16.12
N PRO A 161 9.34 21.47 16.08
CA PRO A 161 8.03 20.84 15.92
C PRO A 161 7.88 20.11 14.56
N GLU A 162 8.50 20.60 13.49
CA GLU A 162 8.48 19.89 12.20
C GLU A 162 9.31 18.61 12.23
N ILE A 163 10.44 18.60 12.93
CA ILE A 163 11.26 17.39 13.14
C ILE A 163 10.45 16.32 13.88
N LEU A 164 9.79 16.69 15.00
CA LEU A 164 8.97 15.76 15.77
C LEU A 164 7.83 15.17 14.91
N ARG A 165 7.12 16.03 14.18
CA ARG A 165 6.06 15.60 13.27
C ARG A 165 6.55 14.63 12.19
N LEU A 166 7.73 14.87 11.61
CA LEU A 166 8.31 13.98 10.60
C LEU A 166 8.79 12.66 11.20
N ASN A 167 9.34 12.68 12.40
CA ASN A 167 9.74 11.47 13.13
C ASN A 167 8.52 10.59 13.43
N GLU A 168 7.39 11.17 13.84
CA GLU A 168 6.13 10.45 14.06
C GLU A 168 5.59 9.81 12.76
N ILE A 169 5.62 10.55 11.65
CA ILE A 169 5.21 10.03 10.33
C ILE A 169 6.11 8.86 9.93
N GLU A 170 7.42 8.98 10.10
CA GLU A 170 8.36 7.90 9.78
C GLU A 170 8.16 6.68 10.68
N ALA A 171 7.90 6.88 11.97
CA ALA A 171 7.60 5.79 12.89
C ALA A 171 6.34 5.02 12.45
N LYS A 172 5.27 5.72 12.04
CA LYS A 172 4.06 5.11 11.47
C LYS A 172 4.34 4.36 10.17
N ARG A 173 5.15 4.95 9.29
CA ARG A 173 5.57 4.31 8.03
C ARG A 173 6.34 3.02 8.29
N LYS A 174 7.29 3.02 9.24
CA LYS A 174 8.04 1.83 9.63
C LYS A 174 7.11 0.73 10.15
N LEU A 175 6.11 1.07 10.96
CA LEU A 175 5.11 0.11 11.42
C LEU A 175 4.28 -0.45 10.25
N LYS A 176 3.83 0.40 9.32
CA LYS A 176 3.11 -0.03 8.12
C LYS A 176 3.95 -0.98 7.26
N TYR A 177 5.23 -0.68 7.08
CA TYR A 177 6.17 -1.54 6.37
C TYR A 177 6.33 -2.91 7.04
N MET A 178 6.59 -2.94 8.35
CA MET A 178 6.75 -4.20 9.09
C MET A 178 5.47 -5.04 9.03
N LYS A 179 4.30 -4.39 9.16
CA LYS A 179 3.01 -5.06 9.00
C LYS A 179 2.84 -5.65 7.59
N ALA A 180 3.12 -4.90 6.53
CA ALA A 180 2.99 -5.43 5.17
C ALA A 180 3.97 -6.56 4.86
N VAL A 181 5.17 -6.53 5.45
CA VAL A 181 6.12 -7.65 5.35
C VAL A 181 5.55 -8.89 6.04
N GLN A 182 5.01 -8.74 7.25
CA GLN A 182 4.39 -9.83 7.99
C GLN A 182 3.15 -10.38 7.27
N ASP A 183 2.22 -9.50 6.88
CA ASP A 183 1.00 -9.87 6.16
C ASP A 183 1.37 -10.64 4.86
N TYR A 184 2.42 -10.21 4.15
CA TYR A 184 2.95 -10.93 3.00
C TYR A 184 3.44 -12.32 3.38
N GLU A 185 4.28 -12.44 4.41
CA GLU A 185 4.82 -13.74 4.84
C GLU A 185 3.71 -14.72 5.25
N ASP A 186 2.65 -14.23 5.87
CA ASP A 186 1.53 -15.03 6.38
C ASP A 186 0.53 -15.45 5.28
N ASN A 187 0.12 -14.53 4.39
CA ASN A 187 -1.06 -14.74 3.53
C ASN A 187 -0.79 -14.88 2.02
N HIS A 188 0.39 -14.48 1.52
CA HIS A 188 0.59 -14.31 0.06
C HIS A 188 0.30 -15.54 -0.81
N LYS A 189 0.61 -16.75 -0.32
CA LYS A 189 0.44 -17.98 -1.11
C LYS A 189 -1.02 -18.32 -1.34
N ASP A 190 -1.84 -18.14 -0.31
CA ASP A 190 -3.26 -18.45 -0.38
C ASP A 190 -3.96 -17.43 -1.29
N GLU A 191 -3.65 -16.13 -1.14
CA GLU A 191 -4.14 -15.07 -2.02
C GLU A 191 -3.75 -15.29 -3.49
N GLU A 192 -2.49 -15.67 -3.76
CA GLU A 192 -2.02 -15.93 -5.13
C GLU A 192 -2.73 -17.14 -5.76
N MET A 193 -2.91 -18.23 -5.00
CA MET A 193 -3.65 -19.39 -5.47
C MET A 193 -5.13 -19.09 -5.74
N GLU A 194 -5.78 -18.29 -4.89
CA GLU A 194 -7.16 -17.86 -5.10
C GLU A 194 -7.30 -16.98 -6.34
N ALA A 195 -6.40 -16.00 -6.51
CA ALA A 195 -6.37 -15.15 -7.70
C ALA A 195 -6.22 -15.97 -9.00
N LEU A 196 -5.34 -16.98 -8.99
CA LEU A 196 -5.14 -17.89 -10.13
C LEU A 196 -6.38 -18.74 -10.41
N LYS A 197 -7.06 -19.26 -9.38
CA LYS A 197 -8.33 -19.99 -9.52
C LYS A 197 -9.42 -19.12 -10.15
N HIS A 198 -9.44 -17.83 -9.83
CA HIS A 198 -10.38 -16.86 -10.39
C HIS A 198 -9.95 -16.28 -11.75
N GLY A 199 -8.78 -16.69 -12.29
CA GLY A 199 -8.26 -16.17 -13.56
C GLY A 199 -7.91 -14.67 -13.52
N LEU A 200 -7.62 -14.13 -12.33
CA LEU A 200 -7.24 -12.73 -12.16
C LEU A 200 -5.75 -12.55 -12.41
N GLU A 201 -5.40 -11.65 -13.33
CA GLU A 201 -4.02 -11.34 -13.69
C GLU A 201 -3.62 -9.92 -13.27
N PRO A 202 -2.33 -9.65 -13.04
CA PRO A 202 -1.83 -8.31 -12.75
C PRO A 202 -2.07 -7.33 -13.92
N VAL A 203 -2.57 -6.13 -13.61
CA VAL A 203 -2.89 -5.10 -14.60
C VAL A 203 -1.86 -3.96 -14.53
N PRO A 204 -1.01 -3.76 -15.57
CA PRO A 204 -0.07 -2.66 -15.59
C PRO A 204 -0.78 -1.32 -15.81
N LEU A 205 -0.44 -0.31 -15.01
CA LEU A 205 -1.01 1.03 -15.12
C LEU A 205 -0.09 1.94 -15.94
N LYS A 206 -0.64 2.50 -17.02
CA LYS A 206 0.03 3.55 -17.80
C LYS A 206 -0.31 4.91 -17.21
N LEU A 207 0.67 5.58 -16.65
CA LEU A 207 0.52 6.91 -16.06
C LEU A 207 0.70 8.00 -17.12
N ARG A 208 -0.22 8.97 -17.11
CA ARG A 208 -0.16 10.20 -17.90
C ARG A 208 0.32 11.35 -17.01
N ALA A 209 1.27 12.13 -17.51
CA ALA A 209 1.72 13.33 -16.82
C ALA A 209 0.63 14.41 -16.85
N LEU A 210 0.36 15.03 -15.71
CA LEU A 210 -0.48 16.21 -15.58
C LEU A 210 0.42 17.44 -15.42
N THR A 211 0.27 18.39 -16.34
CA THR A 211 1.08 19.61 -16.39
C THR A 211 0.26 20.85 -16.00
N LYS A 212 0.87 21.71 -15.20
CA LYS A 212 0.36 23.04 -14.84
C LYS A 212 1.51 24.03 -14.98
N ASP A 213 1.29 25.14 -15.68
CA ASP A 213 2.32 26.17 -15.92
C ASP A 213 3.63 25.59 -16.52
N ASN A 214 3.49 24.70 -17.51
CA ASN A 214 4.60 23.96 -18.16
C ASN A 214 5.46 23.09 -17.22
N LYS A 215 4.98 22.80 -16.01
CA LYS A 215 5.63 21.89 -15.05
C LYS A 215 4.74 20.70 -14.77
N ILE A 216 5.33 19.51 -14.69
CA ILE A 216 4.61 18.31 -14.27
C ILE A 216 4.34 18.43 -12.77
N PHE A 217 3.07 18.38 -12.36
CA PHE A 217 2.69 18.47 -10.95
C PHE A 217 2.14 17.15 -10.40
N ALA A 218 1.64 16.26 -11.25
CA ALA A 218 1.12 14.96 -10.86
C ALA A 218 1.18 13.96 -12.02
N PHE A 219 0.99 12.69 -11.71
CA PHE A 219 0.68 11.65 -12.69
C PHE A 219 -0.71 11.07 -12.41
N GLU A 220 -1.43 10.69 -13.45
CA GLU A 220 -2.75 10.07 -13.32
C GLU A 220 -2.87 8.84 -14.23
N SER A 221 -3.54 7.79 -13.74
CA SER A 221 -3.95 6.64 -14.54
C SER A 221 -5.38 6.26 -14.18
N GLN A 222 -6.07 5.62 -15.13
CA GLN A 222 -7.37 5.03 -14.92
C GLN A 222 -7.36 3.61 -15.49
N CYS A 223 -7.95 2.68 -14.75
CA CYS A 223 -8.15 1.30 -15.20
C CYS A 223 -9.54 0.82 -14.79
N GLU A 224 -9.99 -0.25 -15.46
CA GLU A 224 -11.23 -0.94 -15.14
C GLU A 224 -10.89 -2.29 -14.51
N LEU A 225 -11.45 -2.56 -13.33
CA LEU A 225 -11.20 -3.79 -12.57
C LEU A 225 -12.52 -4.54 -12.33
N GLY A 226 -12.41 -5.86 -12.23
CA GLY A 226 -13.50 -6.70 -11.72
C GLY A 226 -13.71 -6.48 -10.22
N GLU A 227 -14.88 -6.89 -9.74
CA GLU A 227 -15.17 -6.93 -8.31
C GLU A 227 -14.18 -7.85 -7.59
N GLY A 228 -13.71 -7.43 -6.41
CA GLY A 228 -12.76 -8.18 -5.61
C GLY A 228 -11.81 -7.29 -4.80
N GLU A 229 -10.88 -7.93 -4.11
CA GLU A 229 -9.78 -7.25 -3.43
C GLU A 229 -8.57 -7.16 -4.35
N TRP A 230 -8.01 -5.95 -4.47
CA TRP A 230 -6.88 -5.64 -5.33
C TRP A 230 -5.83 -4.86 -4.55
N TRP A 231 -4.56 -4.99 -4.95
CA TRP A 231 -3.44 -4.29 -4.37
C TRP A 231 -2.80 -3.37 -5.40
N VAL A 232 -2.91 -2.06 -5.18
CA VAL A 232 -2.25 -1.08 -6.04
C VAL A 232 -0.82 -0.91 -5.55
N THR A 233 0.12 -1.38 -6.37
CA THR A 233 1.54 -1.23 -6.10
C THR A 233 2.17 -0.22 -7.06
N GLY A 234 3.08 0.59 -6.54
CA GLY A 234 3.70 1.65 -7.31
C GLY A 234 5.11 1.94 -6.85
N GLU A 235 6.00 2.19 -7.81
CA GLU A 235 7.32 2.74 -7.59
C GLU A 235 7.42 4.06 -8.35
N HIS A 236 7.89 5.11 -7.68
CA HIS A 236 8.25 6.37 -8.31
C HIS A 236 9.67 6.75 -7.91
N LYS A 237 10.55 6.79 -8.90
CA LYS A 237 11.96 7.12 -8.72
C LYS A 237 12.25 8.51 -9.25
N VAL A 238 12.86 9.32 -8.39
CA VAL A 238 13.38 10.66 -8.68
C VAL A 238 14.85 10.74 -8.30
N ALA A 239 15.53 11.83 -8.66
CA ALA A 239 16.94 12.01 -8.35
C ALA A 239 17.20 11.92 -6.84
N GLY A 240 17.80 10.80 -6.41
CA GLY A 240 18.15 10.53 -5.01
C GLY A 240 17.01 10.00 -4.12
N LEU A 241 15.77 9.85 -4.60
CA LEU A 241 14.67 9.24 -3.83
C LEU A 241 13.90 8.19 -4.64
N ILE A 242 13.44 7.16 -3.95
CA ILE A 242 12.54 6.15 -4.49
C ILE A 242 11.35 6.04 -3.53
N TYR A 243 10.16 6.31 -4.03
CA TYR A 243 8.91 6.13 -3.32
C TYR A 243 8.30 4.80 -3.71
N TYR A 244 7.80 4.07 -2.72
CA TYR A 244 7.07 2.84 -2.91
C TYR A 244 5.72 2.90 -2.19
N TRP A 245 4.68 2.46 -2.89
CA TRP A 245 3.31 2.35 -2.38
C TRP A 245 2.80 0.93 -2.55
N GLN A 246 1.98 0.54 -1.58
CA GLN A 246 1.23 -0.70 -1.59
C GLN A 246 -0.05 -0.44 -0.80
N GLU A 247 -1.16 -0.27 -1.52
CA GLU A 247 -2.46 0.05 -0.93
C GLU A 247 -3.48 -1.03 -1.32
N PRO A 248 -4.16 -1.66 -0.35
CA PRO A 248 -5.27 -2.54 -0.62
C PRO A 248 -6.51 -1.74 -1.02
N VAL A 249 -7.25 -2.24 -1.99
CA VAL A 249 -8.41 -1.61 -2.60
C VAL A 249 -9.49 -2.66 -2.75
N LYS A 250 -10.62 -2.47 -2.07
CA LYS A 250 -11.80 -3.31 -2.26
C LYS A 250 -12.68 -2.69 -3.32
N VAL A 251 -12.91 -3.42 -4.41
CA VAL A 251 -13.59 -2.94 -5.59
C VAL A 251 -14.97 -3.58 -5.66
N LYS A 252 -16.02 -2.77 -5.72
CA LYS A 252 -17.41 -3.20 -5.95
C LYS A 252 -17.86 -2.89 -7.37
N ALA A 253 -18.80 -3.67 -7.89
CA ALA A 253 -19.33 -3.48 -9.24
C ALA A 253 -19.88 -2.06 -9.46
N GLY A 254 -19.45 -1.40 -10.55
CA GLY A 254 -19.90 -0.06 -10.93
C GLY A 254 -19.34 1.12 -10.13
N GLU A 255 -18.46 0.90 -9.14
CA GLU A 255 -17.90 1.98 -8.32
C GLU A 255 -16.78 2.75 -9.05
N VAL A 256 -16.62 4.04 -8.70
CA VAL A 256 -15.47 4.86 -9.14
C VAL A 256 -14.60 5.18 -7.93
N LEU A 257 -13.45 4.53 -7.83
CA LEU A 257 -12.49 4.71 -6.73
C LEU A 257 -11.40 5.69 -7.14
N GLN A 258 -11.10 6.65 -6.27
CA GLN A 258 -10.02 7.62 -6.45
C GLN A 258 -8.96 7.41 -5.39
N LEU A 259 -7.76 7.02 -5.82
CA LEU A 259 -6.61 6.77 -4.98
C LEU A 259 -5.56 7.84 -5.22
N THR A 260 -5.18 8.54 -4.16
CA THR A 260 -4.10 9.52 -4.22
C THR A 260 -2.87 8.95 -3.54
N MET A 261 -1.76 8.87 -4.26
CA MET A 261 -0.46 8.39 -3.82
C MET A 261 0.43 9.59 -3.51
N ASP A 262 0.73 9.81 -2.24
CA ASP A 262 1.49 10.94 -1.71
C ASP A 262 2.63 10.49 -0.79
N ASP A 263 3.36 11.44 -0.21
CA ASP A 263 4.44 11.12 0.73
C ASP A 263 3.91 10.42 2.00
N SER A 264 2.67 10.69 2.40
CA SER A 264 2.10 10.24 3.68
C SER A 264 1.67 8.78 3.65
N ASN A 265 1.17 8.31 2.50
CA ASN A 265 0.71 6.94 2.33
C ASN A 265 1.78 6.00 1.78
N ALA A 266 2.89 6.54 1.24
CA ALA A 266 4.06 5.77 0.86
C ALA A 266 4.51 4.85 2.00
N ILE A 267 4.58 3.55 1.73
CA ILE A 267 4.98 2.54 2.71
C ILE A 267 6.49 2.56 2.94
N LEU A 268 7.25 2.97 1.93
CA LEU A 268 8.70 3.09 2.00
C LEU A 268 9.20 4.24 1.12
N ILE A 269 10.12 5.03 1.66
CA ILE A 269 10.86 6.06 0.90
C ILE A 269 12.35 5.78 1.10
N GLN A 270 13.06 5.45 0.02
CA GLN A 270 14.48 5.15 0.06
C GLN A 270 15.33 6.26 -0.55
N GLY A 271 16.55 6.41 -0.04
CA GLY A 271 17.55 7.35 -0.56
C GLY A 271 17.51 8.72 0.11
N GLY A 272 18.37 9.61 -0.39
CA GLY A 272 18.44 11.00 0.02
C GLY A 272 18.70 11.17 1.51
N TRP A 273 19.61 10.37 2.07
CA TRP A 273 20.12 10.47 3.44
C TRP A 273 21.55 10.99 3.43
#